data_AF-A0A9W6ZYU8-F1
#
_entry.id   AF-A0A9W6ZYU8-F1
#
_cell.length_a   1.000
_cell.length_b   1.000
_cell.length_c   1.000
_cell.angle_alpha   90.00
_cell.angle_beta   90.00
_cell.angle_gamma   90.00
#
_symmetry.space_group_name_H-M   'P 1'
#
loop_
_entity.id
_entity.type
_entity.pdbx_description
1 polymer ?
#
loop_
_entity_poly.entity_id
_entity_poly.type
_entity_poly.pdbx_seq_one_letter_code
_entity_poly.pdbx_strand_id
1 'polypeptide(L)'
;MWKSIAIFLALLGVASAGMTYDDHKVLRIVPSSTEEVSMLRDELPVAFRVDWWREPSYPGIPVDVRVSPGDLTRVEEMLIGAGMSHEVFVEDVQKLIDSSYSPNSVRGDEFDYGVYHTLPEIEDWMKTLVADYPDLVELVEVGKSFEGRTITAVKFTGKGGNSTEKPGLWLDGGIHAREWISPAVNVYMLGKLLADYGVDDETTDLIDSLEWYILPVFNVDGYSFTWNGDRMWRKTRSTYSSKFCVGVDPNRNWDWHWGEAGTSKNPCADDFQGPSAFSEVEVKSVSDFIKSQKNINGYVNFHSYSQLWMAPWGYTSDLPDDFDAQDAVGKAATEAIAAVHGTEFDHGNIAEIIYPASGSSADWTYGEFF
;
A
#
# COMPACT_ATOMS: atom_id res chain seq x y z
N MET A 1 -31.70 -57.00 19.06
CA MET A 1 -32.24 -55.63 19.18
C MET A 1 -31.08 -54.65 18.99
N TRP A 2 -30.88 -54.22 17.74
CA TRP A 2 -29.95 -53.14 17.42
C TRP A 2 -30.50 -51.81 17.92
N LYS A 3 -29.68 -51.01 18.61
CA LYS A 3 -29.99 -49.61 18.89
C LYS A 3 -28.97 -48.78 18.11
N SER A 4 -29.43 -48.20 17.00
CA SER A 4 -28.72 -47.19 16.24
C SER A 4 -28.62 -45.91 17.09
N ILE A 5 -27.41 -45.42 17.31
CA ILE A 5 -27.16 -44.08 17.85
C ILE A 5 -26.83 -43.20 16.65
N ALA A 6 -27.76 -42.31 16.28
CA ALA A 6 -27.52 -41.28 15.28
C ALA A 6 -26.72 -40.15 15.95
N ILE A 7 -25.49 -39.93 15.49
CA ILE A 7 -24.68 -38.77 15.87
C ILE A 7 -25.06 -37.63 14.93
N PHE A 8 -25.78 -36.64 15.46
CA PHE A 8 -25.96 -35.36 14.77
C PHE A 8 -24.67 -34.56 14.91
N LEU A 9 -23.87 -34.54 13.83
CA LEU A 9 -22.80 -33.56 13.65
C LEU A 9 -23.45 -32.23 13.26
N ALA A 10 -23.60 -31.33 14.23
CA ALA A 10 -23.88 -29.93 13.94
C ALA A 10 -22.60 -29.31 13.37
N LEU A 11 -22.56 -29.15 12.04
CA LEU A 11 -21.62 -28.25 11.37
C LEU A 11 -22.00 -26.82 11.76
N LEU A 12 -21.42 -26.32 12.85
CA LEU A 12 -21.35 -24.89 13.11
C LEU A 12 -20.34 -24.31 12.12
N GLY A 13 -20.85 -23.85 10.97
CA GLY A 13 -20.12 -22.89 10.15
C GLY A 13 -19.95 -21.63 10.96
N VAL A 14 -18.78 -21.44 11.56
CA VAL A 14 -18.39 -20.14 12.10
C VAL A 14 -18.03 -19.31 10.87
N ALA A 15 -19.01 -18.59 10.34
CA ALA A 15 -18.69 -17.41 9.56
C ALA A 15 -17.93 -16.49 10.51
N SER A 16 -16.63 -16.29 10.27
CA SER A 16 -15.88 -15.25 10.95
C SER A 16 -16.53 -13.93 10.58
N ALA A 17 -17.34 -13.36 11.46
CA ALA A 17 -17.80 -11.99 11.28
C ALA A 17 -16.55 -11.11 11.22
N GLY A 18 -16.36 -10.40 10.10
CA GLY A 18 -15.28 -9.43 9.96
C GLY A 18 -15.36 -8.36 11.05
N MET A 19 -14.24 -7.68 11.31
CA MET A 19 -14.23 -6.52 12.19
C MET A 19 -15.14 -5.44 11.61
N THR A 20 -16.03 -4.90 12.45
CA THR A 20 -16.87 -3.75 12.09
C THR A 20 -16.33 -2.46 12.70
N TYR A 21 -16.67 -1.35 12.08
CA TYR A 21 -16.26 0.00 12.46
C TYR A 21 -17.48 0.88 12.72
N ASP A 22 -18.58 0.28 13.18
CA ASP A 22 -19.82 1.00 13.47
C ASP A 22 -19.53 2.15 14.45
N ASP A 23 -19.95 3.35 14.06
CA ASP A 23 -19.78 4.59 14.82
C ASP A 23 -18.31 4.99 15.10
N HIS A 24 -17.32 4.30 14.51
CA HIS A 24 -15.95 4.80 14.53
C HIS A 24 -15.86 6.09 13.73
N LYS A 25 -15.10 7.05 14.27
CA LYS A 25 -14.85 8.35 13.63
C LYS A 25 -13.40 8.49 13.22
N VAL A 26 -13.15 9.30 12.20
CA VAL A 26 -11.80 9.83 11.96
C VAL A 26 -11.79 11.29 12.36
N LEU A 27 -10.91 11.63 13.30
CA LEU A 27 -10.68 13.00 13.72
C LEU A 27 -9.50 13.58 12.93
N ARG A 28 -9.65 14.80 12.43
CA ARG A 28 -8.57 15.59 11.84
C ARG A 28 -8.12 16.65 12.82
N ILE A 29 -6.82 16.67 13.11
CA ILE A 29 -6.16 17.63 13.99
C ILE A 29 -5.07 18.34 13.18
N VAL A 30 -4.98 19.67 13.30
CA VAL A 30 -3.89 20.43 12.69
C VAL A 30 -3.02 20.98 13.83
N PRO A 31 -1.95 20.27 14.23
CA PRO A 31 -1.06 20.74 15.29
C PRO A 31 -0.35 22.02 14.83
N SER A 32 -0.25 23.00 15.71
CA SER A 32 0.33 24.32 15.48
C SER A 32 1.77 24.45 15.99
N SER A 33 2.24 23.49 16.80
CA SER A 33 3.59 23.50 17.38
C SER A 33 4.22 22.11 17.44
N THR A 34 5.53 22.07 17.64
CA THR A 34 6.30 20.82 17.83
C THR A 34 5.89 20.06 19.08
N GLU A 35 5.43 20.76 20.11
CA GLU A 35 4.92 20.17 21.36
C GLU A 35 3.59 19.45 21.11
N GLU A 36 2.68 20.05 20.32
CA GLU A 36 1.42 19.42 19.93
C GLU A 36 1.64 18.17 19.07
N VAL A 37 2.56 18.25 18.09
CA VAL A 37 3.00 17.07 17.31
C VAL A 37 3.53 15.97 18.25
N SER A 38 4.39 16.32 19.20
CA SER A 38 5.00 15.34 20.10
C SER A 38 3.98 14.72 21.04
N MET A 39 2.99 15.49 21.52
CA MET A 39 1.88 14.96 22.31
C MET A 39 1.08 13.92 21.51
N LEU A 40 0.68 14.26 20.28
CA LEU A 40 -0.05 13.34 19.41
C LEU A 40 0.75 12.07 19.13
N ARG A 41 2.05 12.19 18.86
CA ARG A 41 2.92 11.06 18.52
C ARG A 41 3.28 10.19 19.73
N ASP A 42 3.59 10.79 20.87
CA ASP A 42 4.27 10.11 21.98
C ASP A 42 3.34 9.84 23.18
N GLU A 43 2.29 10.64 23.37
CA GLU A 43 1.38 10.52 24.52
C GLU A 43 0.04 9.86 24.17
N LEU A 44 -0.58 10.24 23.05
CA LEU A 44 -1.88 9.68 22.64
C LEU A 44 -1.84 8.14 22.48
N PRO A 45 -0.81 7.53 21.85
CA PRO A 45 -0.73 6.08 21.68
C PRO A 45 -0.46 5.31 22.98
N VAL A 46 0.00 5.99 24.04
CA VAL A 46 0.17 5.40 25.37
C VAL A 46 -1.17 5.27 26.07
N ALA A 47 -2.05 6.26 25.90
CA ALA A 47 -3.35 6.31 26.55
C ALA A 47 -4.43 5.51 25.81
N PHE A 48 -4.33 5.43 24.47
CA PHE A 48 -5.35 4.84 23.61
C PHE A 48 -4.75 3.96 22.52
N ARG A 49 -5.53 3.00 22.03
CA ARG A 49 -5.19 2.32 20.80
C ARG A 49 -5.51 3.26 19.63
N VAL A 50 -4.46 3.84 19.06
CA VAL A 50 -4.55 4.71 17.88
C VAL A 50 -4.42 3.90 16.60
N ASP A 51 -5.11 4.35 15.57
CA ASP A 51 -4.95 3.91 14.18
C ASP A 51 -4.79 5.17 13.34
N TRP A 52 -3.53 5.49 13.03
CA TRP A 52 -3.18 6.67 12.24
C TRP A 52 -3.50 6.41 10.78
N TRP A 53 -4.35 7.27 10.23
CA TRP A 53 -4.60 7.35 8.79
C TRP A 53 -3.60 8.32 8.14
N ARG A 54 -3.24 9.38 8.86
CA ARG A 54 -2.10 10.27 8.58
C ARG A 54 -1.37 10.55 9.89
N GLU A 55 -0.10 10.18 9.95
CA GLU A 55 0.72 10.26 11.17
C GLU A 55 1.07 11.71 11.55
N PRO A 56 1.31 11.99 12.85
CA PRO A 56 1.84 13.28 13.27
C PRO A 56 3.25 13.52 12.72
N SER A 57 3.41 14.57 11.91
CA SER A 57 4.69 14.94 11.30
C SER A 57 5.19 16.31 11.71
N TYR A 58 4.68 17.37 11.09
CA TYR A 58 5.12 18.75 11.27
C TYR A 58 3.98 19.68 11.65
N PRO A 59 4.28 20.81 12.34
CA PRO A 59 3.28 21.84 12.59
C PRO A 59 2.64 22.33 11.27
N GLY A 60 1.33 22.51 11.28
CA GLY A 60 0.52 22.91 10.13
C GLY A 60 0.10 21.76 9.23
N ILE A 61 0.65 20.56 9.40
CA ILE A 61 0.30 19.38 8.61
C ILE A 61 -0.84 18.61 9.30
N PRO A 62 -1.97 18.34 8.62
CA PRO A 62 -3.07 17.59 9.22
C PRO A 62 -2.66 16.19 9.68
N VAL A 63 -3.19 15.79 10.82
CA VAL A 63 -3.10 14.45 11.41
C VAL A 63 -4.50 13.85 11.41
N ASP A 64 -4.64 12.63 10.91
CA ASP A 64 -5.92 11.94 10.83
C ASP A 64 -5.85 10.66 11.65
N VAL A 65 -6.72 10.53 12.66
CA VAL A 65 -6.75 9.38 13.58
C VAL A 65 -8.13 8.77 13.66
N ARG A 66 -8.22 7.45 13.43
CA ARG A 66 -9.45 6.72 13.69
C ARG A 66 -9.58 6.44 15.18
N VAL A 67 -10.73 6.79 15.74
CA VAL A 67 -11.05 6.61 17.16
C VAL A 67 -12.28 5.71 17.30
N SER A 68 -12.23 4.82 18.30
CA SER A 68 -13.37 3.95 18.63
C SER A 68 -14.47 4.73 19.37
N PRO A 69 -15.75 4.32 19.27
CA PRO A 69 -16.84 4.94 20.03
C PRO A 69 -16.57 4.95 21.54
N GLY A 70 -15.89 3.92 22.07
CA GLY A 70 -15.57 3.80 23.48
C GLY A 70 -14.46 4.73 23.97
N ASP A 71 -13.58 5.18 23.06
CA ASP A 71 -12.46 6.07 23.37
C ASP A 71 -12.72 7.53 22.99
N LEU A 72 -13.70 7.80 22.11
CA LEU A 72 -13.96 9.11 21.49
C LEU A 72 -13.97 10.26 22.51
N THR A 73 -14.85 10.22 23.51
CA THR A 73 -14.96 11.31 24.50
C THR A 73 -13.64 11.56 25.24
N ARG A 74 -12.89 10.50 25.58
CA ARG A 74 -11.64 10.63 26.32
C ARG A 74 -10.51 11.18 25.45
N VAL A 75 -10.49 10.83 24.16
CA VAL A 75 -9.55 11.41 23.19
C VAL A 75 -9.87 12.89 23.01
N GLU A 76 -11.13 13.26 22.80
CA GLU A 76 -11.55 14.66 22.67
C GLU A 76 -11.19 15.50 23.90
N GLU A 77 -11.43 14.98 25.12
CA GLU A 77 -11.02 15.64 26.36
C GLU A 77 -9.50 15.84 26.46
N MET A 78 -8.71 14.87 26.02
CA MET A 78 -7.25 14.97 26.01
C MET A 78 -6.76 16.02 25.00
N LEU A 79 -7.37 16.08 23.80
CA LEU A 79 -7.06 17.09 22.79
C LEU A 79 -7.40 18.50 23.29
N ILE A 80 -8.61 18.69 23.84
CA ILE A 80 -9.06 19.98 24.41
C ILE A 80 -8.17 20.37 25.59
N GLY A 81 -7.81 19.43 26.46
CA GLY A 81 -6.92 19.67 27.60
C GLY A 81 -5.51 20.12 27.20
N ALA A 82 -5.05 19.70 26.02
CA ALA A 82 -3.80 20.16 25.41
C ALA A 82 -3.95 21.44 24.57
N GLY A 83 -5.14 22.02 24.50
CA GLY A 83 -5.40 23.25 23.73
C GLY A 83 -5.60 23.02 22.23
N MET A 84 -5.69 21.77 21.78
CA MET A 84 -5.92 21.44 20.37
C MET A 84 -7.41 21.37 20.04
N SER A 85 -7.77 21.86 18.86
CA SER A 85 -9.09 21.65 18.24
C SER A 85 -9.03 20.51 17.22
N HIS A 86 -10.15 19.83 17.03
CA HIS A 86 -10.30 18.81 16.00
C HIS A 86 -11.55 19.03 15.15
N GLU A 87 -11.52 18.48 13.94
CA GLU A 87 -12.67 18.30 13.05
C GLU A 87 -13.05 16.81 13.03
N VAL A 88 -14.34 16.51 12.96
CA VAL A 88 -14.78 15.15 12.59
C VAL A 88 -14.71 15.02 11.07
N PHE A 89 -13.61 14.44 10.60
CA PHE A 89 -13.33 14.28 9.17
C PHE A 89 -14.17 13.15 8.54
N VAL A 90 -14.39 12.06 9.29
CA VAL A 90 -15.31 10.97 8.91
C VAL A 90 -16.22 10.68 10.08
N GLU A 91 -17.53 10.85 9.86
CA GLU A 91 -18.56 10.68 10.90
C GLU A 91 -18.84 9.21 11.23
N ASP A 92 -18.73 8.32 10.24
CA ASP A 92 -18.96 6.88 10.39
C ASP A 92 -18.12 6.10 9.38
N VAL A 93 -17.08 5.43 9.89
CA VAL A 93 -16.14 4.65 9.09
C VAL A 93 -16.82 3.42 8.48
N GLN A 94 -17.75 2.76 9.17
CA GLN A 94 -18.44 1.60 8.62
C GLN A 94 -19.30 1.98 7.41
N LYS A 95 -20.03 3.09 7.48
CA LYS A 95 -20.79 3.59 6.32
C LYS A 95 -19.90 3.86 5.11
N LEU A 96 -18.70 4.43 5.33
CA LEU A 96 -17.75 4.67 4.25
C LEU A 96 -17.25 3.35 3.64
N ILE A 97 -16.92 2.37 4.48
CA ILE A 97 -16.54 1.02 4.05
C ILE A 97 -17.66 0.37 3.24
N ASP A 98 -18.89 0.38 3.75
CA ASP A 98 -20.06 -0.22 3.08
C ASP A 98 -20.30 0.40 1.71
N SER A 99 -20.11 1.72 1.58
CA SER A 99 -20.24 2.44 0.30
C SER A 99 -19.12 2.14 -0.69
N SER A 100 -17.97 1.64 -0.23
CA SER A 100 -16.83 1.28 -1.08
C SER A 100 -17.01 -0.06 -1.79
N TYR A 101 -17.88 -0.92 -1.26
CA TYR A 101 -18.29 -2.15 -1.94
C TYR A 101 -19.34 -1.82 -2.99
N SER A 102 -19.13 -2.26 -4.23
CA SER A 102 -20.13 -2.07 -5.28
C SER A 102 -21.31 -3.02 -5.03
N PRO A 103 -22.53 -2.52 -4.74
CA PRO A 103 -23.70 -3.38 -4.48
C PRO A 103 -24.21 -4.10 -5.74
N ASN A 104 -23.71 -3.71 -6.92
CA ASN A 104 -24.13 -4.23 -8.22
C ASN A 104 -22.91 -4.51 -9.11
N SER A 105 -22.05 -5.46 -8.74
CA SER A 105 -21.21 -6.10 -9.76
C SER A 105 -22.13 -6.86 -10.71
N VAL A 106 -22.61 -6.17 -11.74
CA VAL A 106 -23.24 -6.81 -12.88
C VAL A 106 -22.14 -7.69 -13.44
N ARG A 107 -22.33 -9.02 -13.37
CA ARG A 107 -21.48 -9.98 -14.09
C ARG A 107 -21.64 -9.73 -15.59
N GLY A 108 -20.97 -8.70 -16.10
CA GLY A 108 -20.60 -8.59 -17.50
C GLY A 108 -19.44 -9.53 -17.79
N ASP A 109 -19.23 -9.85 -19.06
CA ASP A 109 -18.09 -10.67 -19.50
C ASP A 109 -16.75 -9.90 -19.46
N GLU A 110 -16.78 -8.59 -19.15
CA GLU A 110 -15.64 -7.67 -19.17
C GLU A 110 -15.25 -7.23 -17.75
N PHE A 111 -13.95 -7.01 -17.52
CA PHE A 111 -13.40 -6.58 -16.23
C PHE A 111 -13.73 -5.11 -15.93
N ASP A 112 -14.31 -4.82 -14.76
CA ASP A 112 -14.79 -3.47 -14.41
C ASP A 112 -13.73 -2.67 -13.63
N TYR A 113 -12.93 -1.88 -14.34
CA TYR A 113 -11.93 -1.00 -13.72
C TYR A 113 -12.51 0.09 -12.80
N GLY A 114 -13.83 0.28 -12.75
CA GLY A 114 -14.51 1.27 -11.92
C GLY A 114 -14.78 0.82 -10.47
N VAL A 115 -14.41 -0.41 -10.10
CA VAL A 115 -14.64 -0.97 -8.75
C VAL A 115 -13.37 -1.58 -8.15
N TYR A 116 -13.39 -1.77 -6.83
CA TYR A 116 -12.35 -2.55 -6.15
C TYR A 116 -12.58 -4.05 -6.32
N HIS A 117 -11.49 -4.79 -6.57
CA HIS A 117 -11.54 -6.23 -6.82
C HIS A 117 -10.85 -7.03 -5.73
N THR A 118 -11.40 -8.20 -5.43
CA THR A 118 -10.76 -9.18 -4.55
C THR A 118 -9.46 -9.71 -5.18
N LEU A 119 -8.56 -10.27 -4.36
CA LEU A 119 -7.32 -10.86 -4.87
C LEU A 119 -7.57 -11.92 -5.98
N PRO A 120 -8.51 -12.87 -5.84
CA PRO A 120 -8.77 -13.85 -6.90
C PRO A 120 -9.28 -13.22 -8.20
N GLU A 121 -10.07 -12.15 -8.14
CA GLU A 121 -10.55 -11.44 -9.34
C GLU A 121 -9.38 -10.76 -10.08
N ILE A 122 -8.45 -10.13 -9.35
CA ILE A 122 -7.23 -9.57 -9.94
C ILE A 122 -6.34 -10.67 -10.53
N GLU A 123 -6.17 -11.80 -9.83
CA GLU A 123 -5.39 -12.94 -10.32
C GLU A 123 -5.99 -13.59 -11.57
N ASP A 124 -7.31 -13.74 -11.62
CA ASP A 124 -8.00 -14.30 -12.78
C ASP A 124 -7.95 -13.34 -13.97
N TRP A 125 -8.10 -12.03 -13.74
CA TRP A 125 -7.90 -11.00 -14.76
C TRP A 125 -6.47 -11.00 -15.32
N MET A 126 -5.44 -11.10 -14.48
CA MET A 126 -4.05 -11.20 -14.95
C MET A 126 -3.84 -12.42 -15.87
N LYS A 127 -4.54 -13.53 -15.64
CA LYS A 127 -4.49 -14.72 -16.52
C LYS A 127 -5.19 -14.47 -17.86
N THR A 128 -6.23 -13.63 -17.92
CA THR A 128 -6.86 -13.28 -19.20
C THR A 128 -5.92 -12.45 -20.06
N LEU A 129 -5.12 -11.56 -19.46
CA LEU A 129 -4.12 -10.77 -20.21
C LEU A 129 -3.12 -11.64 -20.97
N VAL A 130 -2.68 -12.77 -20.42
CA VAL A 130 -1.80 -13.72 -21.13
C VAL A 130 -2.49 -14.35 -22.33
N ALA A 131 -3.80 -14.61 -22.23
CA ALA A 131 -4.57 -15.17 -23.32
C ALA A 131 -4.84 -14.13 -24.44
N ASP A 132 -5.06 -12.88 -24.04
CA ASP A 132 -5.39 -11.78 -24.94
C ASP A 132 -4.13 -11.20 -25.63
N TYR A 133 -2.97 -11.25 -24.95
CA TYR A 133 -1.70 -10.67 -25.38
C TYR A 133 -0.51 -11.67 -25.26
N PRO A 134 -0.59 -12.88 -25.86
CA PRO A 134 0.37 -13.96 -25.60
C PRO A 134 1.81 -13.69 -26.07
N ASP A 135 2.00 -12.75 -27.01
CA ASP A 135 3.32 -12.37 -27.54
C ASP A 135 3.93 -11.17 -26.79
N LEU A 136 3.16 -10.53 -25.90
CA LEU A 136 3.51 -9.28 -25.21
C LEU A 136 3.59 -9.47 -23.69
N VAL A 137 2.73 -10.32 -23.11
CA VAL A 137 2.52 -10.44 -21.67
C VAL A 137 2.98 -11.79 -21.13
N GLU A 138 3.70 -11.75 -20.01
CA GLU A 138 4.13 -12.90 -19.22
C GLU A 138 3.77 -12.68 -17.73
N LEU A 139 3.26 -13.71 -17.06
CA LEU A 139 3.13 -13.70 -15.60
C LEU A 139 4.40 -14.25 -14.97
N VAL A 140 5.01 -13.48 -14.08
CA VAL A 140 6.22 -13.88 -13.37
C VAL A 140 5.91 -14.08 -11.89
N GLU A 141 6.27 -15.26 -11.38
CA GLU A 141 6.22 -15.53 -9.94
C GLU A 141 7.41 -14.83 -9.26
N VAL A 142 7.10 -13.85 -8.44
CA VAL A 142 8.07 -13.08 -7.63
C VAL A 142 8.44 -13.86 -6.37
N GLY A 143 7.49 -14.60 -5.81
CA GLY A 143 7.70 -15.45 -4.64
C GLY A 143 6.40 -15.92 -4.01
N LYS A 144 6.49 -16.32 -2.73
CA LYS A 144 5.33 -16.73 -1.92
C LYS A 144 5.23 -15.84 -0.69
N SER A 145 4.00 -15.51 -0.29
CA SER A 145 3.70 -14.82 0.96
C SER A 145 3.82 -15.72 2.19
N PHE A 146 3.68 -15.15 3.39
CA PHE A 146 3.74 -15.89 4.64
C PHE A 146 2.68 -16.99 4.74
N GLU A 147 1.46 -16.73 4.29
CA GLU A 147 0.36 -17.70 4.22
C GLU A 147 0.42 -18.59 2.97
N GLY A 148 1.47 -18.46 2.14
CA GLY A 148 1.76 -19.34 1.00
C GLY A 148 1.05 -18.98 -0.31
N ARG A 149 0.50 -17.77 -0.44
CA ARG A 149 -0.06 -17.27 -1.70
C ARG A 149 1.05 -16.85 -2.65
N THR A 150 0.82 -17.00 -3.95
CA THR A 150 1.80 -16.55 -4.96
C THR A 150 1.77 -15.03 -5.06
N ILE A 151 2.95 -14.42 -5.05
CA ILE A 151 3.12 -13.00 -5.40
C ILE A 151 3.47 -12.98 -6.89
N THR A 152 2.58 -12.42 -7.71
CA THR A 152 2.68 -12.47 -9.17
C THR A 152 2.76 -11.06 -9.73
N ALA A 153 3.78 -10.79 -10.54
CA ALA A 153 3.85 -9.57 -11.34
C ALA A 153 3.53 -9.88 -12.81
N VAL A 154 3.12 -8.85 -13.54
CA VAL A 154 2.94 -8.89 -14.99
C VAL A 154 4.14 -8.24 -15.64
N LYS A 155 4.85 -9.01 -16.45
CA LYS A 155 5.96 -8.57 -17.27
C LYS A 155 5.47 -8.37 -18.70
N PHE A 156 5.79 -7.24 -19.33
CA PHE A 156 5.44 -7.02 -20.73
C PHE A 156 6.39 -6.07 -21.47
N THR A 157 6.58 -6.31 -22.76
CA THR A 157 7.38 -5.44 -23.65
C THR A 157 7.02 -5.63 -25.12
N GLY A 158 7.05 -4.54 -25.90
CA GLY A 158 6.68 -4.53 -27.31
C GLY A 158 7.74 -5.11 -28.27
N LYS A 159 7.85 -4.55 -29.47
CA LYS A 159 8.77 -5.00 -30.53
C LYS A 159 10.21 -5.16 -30.01
N GLY A 160 10.90 -6.19 -30.51
CA GLY A 160 12.24 -6.59 -30.03
C GLY A 160 12.21 -7.72 -29.00
N GLY A 161 11.02 -8.06 -28.47
CA GLY A 161 10.80 -9.18 -27.55
C GLY A 161 11.45 -8.98 -26.18
N ASN A 162 11.36 -10.02 -25.33
CA ASN A 162 12.05 -10.13 -24.04
C ASN A 162 13.58 -10.05 -24.25
N SER A 163 14.10 -8.84 -24.33
CA SER A 163 15.53 -8.56 -24.36
C SER A 163 15.89 -7.83 -23.07
N THR A 164 16.79 -8.43 -22.29
CA THR A 164 17.40 -7.79 -21.12
C THR A 164 18.26 -6.57 -21.49
N GLU A 165 18.30 -6.18 -22.76
CA GLU A 165 18.96 -4.95 -23.24
C GLU A 165 18.07 -3.71 -23.06
N LYS A 166 16.75 -3.86 -22.93
CA LYS A 166 15.86 -2.72 -22.70
C LYS A 166 15.89 -2.29 -21.24
N PRO A 167 15.90 -0.99 -20.93
CA PRO A 167 15.70 -0.51 -19.57
C PRO A 167 14.34 -0.97 -19.04
N GLY A 168 14.35 -1.44 -17.81
CA GLY A 168 13.21 -2.00 -17.10
C GLY A 168 12.62 -1.00 -16.12
N LEU A 169 11.29 -0.94 -16.03
CA LEU A 169 10.57 -0.13 -15.06
C LEU A 169 9.74 -1.03 -14.15
N TRP A 170 10.02 -0.97 -12.85
CA TRP A 170 9.27 -1.69 -11.84
C TRP A 170 8.24 -0.78 -11.18
N LEU A 171 6.98 -1.21 -11.21
CA LEU A 171 5.84 -0.52 -10.61
C LEU A 171 5.15 -1.50 -9.66
N ASP A 172 4.92 -1.10 -8.42
CA ASP A 172 4.17 -1.95 -7.49
C ASP A 172 3.16 -1.18 -6.64
N GLY A 173 2.11 -1.89 -6.24
CA GLY A 173 1.03 -1.37 -5.40
C GLY A 173 0.61 -2.34 -4.31
N GLY A 174 -0.19 -1.84 -3.36
CA GLY A 174 -0.76 -2.65 -2.30
C GLY A 174 0.26 -3.25 -1.33
N ILE A 175 1.40 -2.59 -1.11
CA ILE A 175 2.34 -2.95 -0.04
C ILE A 175 1.68 -2.78 1.34
N HIS A 176 0.88 -1.72 1.52
CA HIS A 176 -0.08 -1.63 2.62
C HIS A 176 -1.46 -2.10 2.17
N ALA A 177 -2.01 -3.07 2.90
CA ALA A 177 -3.19 -3.80 2.46
C ALA A 177 -4.47 -2.95 2.34
N ARG A 178 -4.69 -1.99 3.25
CA ARG A 178 -5.89 -1.14 3.29
C ARG A 178 -5.98 -0.11 2.15
N GLU A 179 -4.88 0.13 1.44
CA GLU A 179 -4.73 1.18 0.43
C GLU A 179 -5.27 0.72 -0.93
N TRP A 180 -6.55 0.33 -1.00
CA TRP A 180 -7.17 -0.35 -2.16
C TRP A 180 -7.08 0.39 -3.49
N ILE A 181 -6.94 1.72 -3.48
CA ILE A 181 -6.75 2.49 -4.71
C ILE A 181 -5.39 2.21 -5.36
N SER A 182 -4.38 1.82 -4.60
CA SER A 182 -3.05 1.50 -5.13
C SER A 182 -3.05 0.27 -6.04
N PRO A 183 -3.60 -0.89 -5.63
CA PRO A 183 -3.83 -2.01 -6.55
C PRO A 183 -4.73 -1.66 -7.74
N ALA A 184 -5.83 -0.92 -7.50
CA ALA A 184 -6.76 -0.55 -8.57
C ALA A 184 -6.11 0.31 -9.66
N VAL A 185 -5.26 1.27 -9.28
CA VAL A 185 -4.48 2.10 -10.23
C VAL A 185 -3.49 1.25 -11.02
N ASN A 186 -2.79 0.31 -10.37
CA ASN A 186 -1.88 -0.60 -11.07
C ASN A 186 -2.61 -1.49 -12.09
N VAL A 187 -3.77 -2.03 -11.71
CA VAL A 187 -4.65 -2.80 -12.60
C VAL A 187 -5.14 -1.96 -13.78
N TYR A 188 -5.61 -0.73 -13.51
CA TYR A 188 -6.07 0.19 -14.55
C TYR A 188 -4.94 0.57 -15.53
N MET A 189 -3.78 0.96 -15.00
CA MET A 189 -2.62 1.35 -15.79
C MET A 189 -2.16 0.21 -16.70
N LEU A 190 -2.03 -1.01 -16.16
CA LEU A 190 -1.67 -2.19 -16.96
C LEU A 190 -2.69 -2.45 -18.07
N GLY A 191 -3.99 -2.45 -17.74
CA GLY A 191 -5.05 -2.64 -18.74
C GLY A 191 -5.04 -1.55 -19.83
N LYS A 192 -4.83 -0.30 -19.43
CA LYS A 192 -4.79 0.85 -20.34
C LYS A 192 -3.59 0.79 -21.29
N LEU A 193 -2.39 0.52 -20.77
CA LEU A 193 -1.17 0.36 -21.57
C LEU A 193 -1.33 -0.73 -22.64
N LEU A 194 -1.86 -1.90 -22.27
CA LEU A 194 -2.06 -3.00 -23.21
C LEU A 194 -3.17 -2.72 -24.23
N ALA A 195 -4.25 -2.04 -23.84
CA ALA A 195 -5.34 -1.67 -24.74
C ALA A 195 -4.92 -0.63 -25.78
N ASP A 196 -4.02 0.28 -25.40
CA ASP A 196 -3.54 1.37 -26.26
C ASP A 196 -2.33 0.97 -27.13
N TYR A 197 -1.67 -0.17 -26.84
CA TYR A 197 -0.56 -0.67 -27.63
C TYR A 197 -0.95 -0.97 -29.08
N GLY A 198 -0.27 -0.33 -30.03
CA GLY A 198 -0.59 -0.41 -31.46
C GLY A 198 -1.77 0.46 -31.90
N VAL A 199 -2.36 1.25 -30.99
CA VAL A 199 -3.45 2.20 -31.24
C VAL A 199 -2.98 3.64 -31.01
N ASP A 200 -2.34 3.89 -29.88
CA ASP A 200 -1.74 5.18 -29.52
C ASP A 200 -0.22 5.14 -29.75
N ASP A 201 0.30 6.08 -30.54
CA ASP A 201 1.71 6.08 -30.95
C ASP A 201 2.65 6.29 -29.75
N GLU A 202 2.29 7.15 -28.80
CA GLU A 202 3.10 7.43 -27.61
C GLU A 202 3.17 6.22 -26.68
N THR A 203 2.04 5.59 -26.39
CA THR A 203 1.98 4.35 -25.60
C THR A 203 2.72 3.21 -26.29
N THR A 204 2.62 3.13 -27.62
CA THR A 204 3.33 2.13 -28.42
C THR A 204 4.85 2.32 -28.30
N ASP A 205 5.33 3.55 -28.45
CA ASP A 205 6.75 3.88 -28.32
C ASP A 205 7.28 3.60 -26.90
N LEU A 206 6.48 3.87 -25.86
CA LEU A 206 6.81 3.54 -24.47
C LEU A 206 6.96 2.04 -24.23
N ILE A 207 6.01 1.24 -24.72
CA ILE A 207 6.03 -0.22 -24.58
C ILE A 207 7.13 -0.86 -25.44
N ASP A 208 7.42 -0.29 -26.62
CA ASP A 208 8.53 -0.73 -27.47
C ASP A 208 9.89 -0.40 -26.85
N SER A 209 10.00 0.67 -26.05
CA SER A 209 11.28 1.15 -25.49
C SER A 209 11.67 0.56 -24.13
N LEU A 210 10.70 0.02 -23.38
CA LEU A 210 10.90 -0.44 -22.00
C LEU A 210 10.52 -1.91 -21.81
N GLU A 211 11.07 -2.51 -20.76
CA GLU A 211 10.53 -3.74 -20.18
C GLU A 211 9.76 -3.40 -18.90
N TRP A 212 8.45 -3.64 -18.91
CA TRP A 212 7.58 -3.25 -17.81
C TRP A 212 7.38 -4.41 -16.84
N TYR A 213 7.46 -4.13 -15.55
CA TYR A 213 7.12 -5.04 -14.47
C TYR A 213 6.11 -4.37 -13.57
N ILE A 214 4.86 -4.85 -13.59
CA ILE A 214 3.80 -4.31 -12.74
C ILE A 214 3.39 -5.38 -11.74
N LEU A 215 3.55 -5.12 -10.44
CA LEU A 215 3.07 -5.94 -9.33
C LEU A 215 1.84 -5.28 -8.69
N PRO A 216 0.60 -5.67 -9.07
CA PRO A 216 -0.59 -4.96 -8.60
C PRO A 216 -0.83 -5.10 -7.09
N VAL A 217 -0.51 -6.26 -6.51
CA VAL A 217 -0.72 -6.53 -5.08
C VAL A 217 0.56 -7.13 -4.48
N PHE A 218 1.33 -6.30 -3.78
CA PHE A 218 2.53 -6.70 -3.08
C PHE A 218 2.22 -7.56 -1.84
N ASN A 219 1.39 -7.05 -0.93
CA ASN A 219 1.04 -7.72 0.31
C ASN A 219 -0.25 -8.54 0.13
N VAL A 220 -0.14 -9.65 -0.60
CA VAL A 220 -1.29 -10.50 -0.97
C VAL A 220 -2.06 -11.06 0.23
N ASP A 221 -1.38 -11.35 1.34
CA ASP A 221 -2.03 -11.85 2.55
C ASP A 221 -2.81 -10.77 3.27
N GLY A 222 -2.19 -9.61 3.48
CA GLY A 222 -2.84 -8.45 4.08
C GLY A 222 -4.02 -8.00 3.22
N TYR A 223 -3.85 -7.90 1.90
CA TYR A 223 -4.91 -7.50 0.98
C TYR A 223 -6.11 -8.45 1.09
N SER A 224 -5.88 -9.76 1.03
CA SER A 224 -6.95 -10.77 1.23
C SER A 224 -7.63 -10.63 2.60
N PHE A 225 -6.87 -10.31 3.65
CA PHE A 225 -7.41 -10.09 4.99
C PHE A 225 -8.29 -8.84 5.09
N THR A 226 -8.06 -7.80 4.28
CA THR A 226 -8.94 -6.61 4.24
C THR A 226 -10.32 -6.88 3.66
N TRP A 227 -10.47 -7.92 2.84
CA TRP A 227 -11.76 -8.33 2.27
C TRP A 227 -12.57 -9.23 3.21
N ASN A 228 -11.89 -10.04 4.02
CA ASN A 228 -12.51 -11.14 4.77
C ASN A 228 -12.35 -11.04 6.30
N GLY A 229 -11.65 -10.01 6.79
CA GLY A 229 -11.27 -9.87 8.19
C GLY A 229 -11.37 -8.43 8.66
N ASP A 230 -10.34 -7.63 8.41
CA ASP A 230 -10.18 -6.28 8.94
C ASP A 230 -9.87 -5.31 7.80
N ARG A 231 -10.86 -4.51 7.40
CA ARG A 231 -10.73 -3.58 6.27
C ARG A 231 -9.64 -2.53 6.50
N MET A 232 -9.31 -2.20 7.74
CA MET A 232 -8.27 -1.22 8.09
C MET A 232 -6.89 -1.86 8.29
N TRP A 233 -6.74 -3.16 8.00
CA TRP A 233 -5.47 -3.85 8.14
C TRP A 233 -4.41 -3.29 7.17
N ARG A 234 -3.24 -2.94 7.70
CA ARG A 234 -2.11 -2.36 6.94
C ARG A 234 -1.01 -3.38 6.64
N LYS A 235 -0.58 -4.09 7.68
CA LYS A 235 0.65 -4.89 7.73
C LYS A 235 0.58 -6.21 6.94
N THR A 236 1.67 -6.94 6.91
CA THR A 236 1.68 -8.36 6.49
C THR A 236 0.88 -9.24 7.48
N ARG A 237 0.88 -10.56 7.28
CA ARG A 237 0.18 -11.54 8.15
C ARG A 237 1.10 -12.48 8.93
N SER A 238 2.38 -12.13 9.05
CA SER A 238 3.36 -12.93 9.77
C SER A 238 3.08 -13.03 11.28
N THR A 239 3.33 -14.21 11.88
CA THR A 239 2.99 -14.48 13.30
C THR A 239 4.19 -14.82 14.18
N TYR A 240 5.41 -14.66 13.69
CA TYR A 240 6.61 -15.13 14.38
C TYR A 240 7.20 -14.11 15.37
N SER A 241 6.86 -12.82 15.26
CA SER A 241 7.39 -11.77 16.13
C SER A 241 6.62 -11.62 17.45
N SER A 242 5.37 -12.08 17.53
CA SER A 242 4.54 -11.97 18.73
C SER A 242 3.47 -13.05 18.76
N LYS A 243 3.09 -13.48 19.97
CA LYS A 243 1.96 -14.40 20.19
C LYS A 243 0.60 -13.71 20.06
N PHE A 244 0.56 -12.38 20.19
CA PHE A 244 -0.67 -11.60 20.32
C PHE A 244 -0.86 -10.57 19.21
N CYS A 245 0.21 -10.21 18.51
CA CYS A 245 0.20 -9.19 17.46
C CYS A 245 0.77 -9.81 16.19
N VAL A 246 0.13 -9.48 15.06
CA VAL A 246 0.38 -10.10 13.76
C VAL A 246 0.88 -9.01 12.80
N GLY A 247 1.80 -9.39 11.93
CA GLY A 247 2.30 -8.59 10.84
C GLY A 247 3.39 -7.61 11.21
N VAL A 248 4.18 -7.29 10.20
CA VAL A 248 5.22 -6.26 10.14
C VAL A 248 4.78 -5.23 9.11
N ASP A 249 5.18 -3.97 9.27
CA ASP A 249 5.02 -2.97 8.23
C ASP A 249 5.99 -3.30 7.08
N PRO A 250 5.49 -3.73 5.90
CA PRO A 250 6.36 -4.11 4.80
C PRO A 250 7.14 -2.94 4.21
N ASN A 251 6.75 -1.68 4.47
CA ASN A 251 7.50 -0.49 4.07
C ASN A 251 8.34 0.12 5.21
N ARG A 252 8.67 -0.71 6.21
CA ARG A 252 9.70 -0.47 7.25
C ARG A 252 10.69 -1.63 7.38
N ASN A 253 10.64 -2.59 6.45
CA ASN A 253 11.35 -3.87 6.55
C ASN A 253 12.47 -4.03 5.51
N TRP A 254 12.81 -2.99 4.75
CA TRP A 254 13.88 -3.03 3.76
C TRP A 254 15.24 -2.72 4.39
N ASP A 255 16.31 -3.34 3.89
CA ASP A 255 17.68 -3.21 4.45
C ASP A 255 18.39 -1.94 3.95
N TRP A 256 17.78 -0.78 4.21
CA TRP A 256 18.39 0.52 3.97
C TRP A 256 18.08 1.44 5.15
N HIS A 257 19.13 1.75 5.95
CA HIS A 257 19.00 2.47 7.21
C HIS A 257 17.94 1.87 8.16
N TRP A 258 17.77 0.54 8.14
CA TRP A 258 16.66 -0.14 8.80
C TRP A 258 16.57 0.16 10.31
N GLY A 259 15.43 0.72 10.73
CA GLY A 259 15.13 0.96 12.14
C GLY A 259 15.85 2.16 12.75
N GLU A 260 16.34 3.09 11.93
CA GLU A 260 17.02 4.31 12.36
C GLU A 260 16.05 5.47 12.67
N ALA A 261 14.95 5.59 11.92
CA ALA A 261 13.97 6.68 12.06
C ALA A 261 12.55 6.24 11.66
N GLY A 262 11.52 6.83 12.30
CA GLY A 262 10.11 6.66 11.90
C GLY A 262 9.60 5.22 11.89
N THR A 263 10.07 4.41 12.84
CA THR A 263 9.68 3.02 13.01
C THR A 263 9.39 2.68 14.46
N SER A 264 8.62 1.61 14.66
CA SER A 264 8.37 1.04 15.97
C SER A 264 9.03 -0.33 16.15
N LYS A 265 9.52 -0.58 17.36
CA LYS A 265 9.97 -1.91 17.82
C LYS A 265 8.85 -2.70 18.49
N ASN A 266 7.66 -2.10 18.67
CA ASN A 266 6.50 -2.76 19.26
C ASN A 266 5.78 -3.61 18.20
N PRO A 267 5.69 -4.95 18.35
CA PRO A 267 5.01 -5.81 17.37
C PRO A 267 3.53 -5.48 17.11
N CYS A 268 2.91 -4.72 18.00
CA CYS A 268 1.51 -4.33 17.91
C CYS A 268 1.29 -2.98 17.21
N ALA A 269 2.36 -2.23 16.94
CA ALA A 269 2.27 -0.97 16.21
C ALA A 269 2.11 -1.21 14.71
N ASP A 270 1.47 -0.25 14.02
CA ASP A 270 1.22 -0.32 12.58
C ASP A 270 2.48 -0.10 11.75
N ASP A 271 3.46 0.62 12.30
CA ASP A 271 4.79 0.92 11.76
C ASP A 271 5.89 -0.02 12.33
N PHE A 272 5.49 -1.20 12.81
CA PHE A 272 6.43 -2.19 13.36
C PHE A 272 7.44 -2.64 12.29
N GLN A 273 8.73 -2.38 12.52
CA GLN A 273 9.81 -2.63 11.54
C GLN A 273 10.16 -4.12 11.31
N GLY A 274 9.63 -5.02 12.13
CA GLY A 274 10.00 -6.43 12.16
C GLY A 274 11.19 -6.72 13.07
N PRO A 275 11.55 -8.01 13.26
CA PRO A 275 12.69 -8.39 14.10
C PRO A 275 14.05 -8.25 13.42
N SER A 276 14.09 -8.14 12.10
CA SER A 276 15.28 -7.83 11.29
C SER A 276 14.85 -7.22 9.96
N ALA A 277 15.76 -6.55 9.25
CA ALA A 277 15.54 -6.22 7.84
C ALA A 277 15.28 -7.51 7.04
N PHE A 278 14.46 -7.41 6.00
CA PHE A 278 13.99 -8.52 5.15
C PHE A 278 13.43 -9.72 5.90
N SER A 279 12.84 -9.49 7.07
CA SER A 279 12.17 -10.55 7.83
C SER A 279 10.89 -11.02 7.17
N GLU A 280 10.19 -10.12 6.46
CA GLU A 280 8.98 -10.46 5.71
C GLU A 280 9.34 -11.15 4.39
N VAL A 281 8.75 -12.32 4.17
CA VAL A 281 9.03 -13.12 2.97
C VAL A 281 8.57 -12.39 1.70
N GLU A 282 7.50 -11.60 1.78
CA GLU A 282 6.99 -10.76 0.71
C GLU A 282 8.05 -9.74 0.29
N VAL A 283 8.61 -9.01 1.26
CA VAL A 283 9.64 -7.99 1.04
C VAL A 283 10.92 -8.63 0.51
N LYS A 284 11.33 -9.76 1.12
CA LYS A 284 12.50 -10.50 0.67
C LYS A 284 12.34 -11.01 -0.76
N SER A 285 11.20 -11.58 -1.11
CA SER A 285 10.92 -12.10 -2.46
C SER A 285 10.96 -11.01 -3.51
N VAL A 286 10.34 -9.84 -3.25
CA VAL A 286 10.39 -8.71 -4.19
C VAL A 286 11.81 -8.18 -4.32
N SER A 287 12.55 -8.00 -3.22
CA SER A 287 13.96 -7.60 -3.26
C SER A 287 14.82 -8.58 -4.07
N ASP A 288 14.70 -9.88 -3.81
CA ASP A 288 15.44 -10.93 -4.52
C ASP A 288 15.10 -10.93 -6.02
N PHE A 289 13.82 -10.73 -6.36
CA PHE A 289 13.38 -10.64 -7.76
C PHE A 289 13.98 -9.42 -8.44
N ILE A 290 13.86 -8.22 -7.86
CA ILE A 290 14.43 -6.98 -8.43
C ILE A 290 15.95 -7.16 -8.64
N LYS A 291 16.66 -7.68 -7.63
CA LYS A 291 18.11 -7.98 -7.72
C LYS A 291 18.46 -8.97 -8.84
N SER A 292 17.56 -9.88 -9.19
CA SER A 292 17.76 -10.85 -10.26
C SER A 292 17.60 -10.24 -11.65
N GLN A 293 16.89 -9.11 -11.78
CA GLN A 293 16.72 -8.40 -13.03
C GLN A 293 17.88 -7.41 -13.24
N LYS A 294 18.60 -7.55 -14.35
CA LYS A 294 19.80 -6.73 -14.63
C LYS A 294 19.49 -5.37 -15.21
N ASN A 295 18.24 -5.14 -15.58
CA ASN A 295 17.81 -4.02 -16.40
C ASN A 295 16.83 -3.10 -15.67
N ILE A 296 16.43 -3.36 -14.42
CA ILE A 296 15.54 -2.42 -13.71
C ILE A 296 16.30 -1.10 -13.48
N ASN A 297 15.82 -0.03 -14.11
CA ASN A 297 16.38 1.32 -14.08
C ASN A 297 15.38 2.37 -13.56
N GLY A 298 14.18 1.95 -13.15
CA GLY A 298 13.23 2.80 -12.46
C GLY A 298 12.37 1.99 -11.52
N TYR A 299 11.97 2.64 -10.42
CA TYR A 299 11.12 2.07 -9.38
C TYR A 299 10.05 3.09 -8.98
N VAL A 300 8.79 2.68 -8.99
CA VAL A 300 7.68 3.48 -8.44
C VAL A 300 6.80 2.58 -7.59
N ASN A 301 6.52 3.03 -6.37
CA ASN A 301 5.65 2.34 -5.43
C ASN A 301 4.44 3.22 -5.10
N PHE A 302 3.26 2.68 -5.35
CA PHE A 302 1.99 3.41 -5.22
C PHE A 302 1.41 3.22 -3.82
N HIS A 303 1.11 4.34 -3.18
CA HIS A 303 0.51 4.42 -1.84
C HIS A 303 -0.75 5.29 -1.83
N SER A 304 -1.51 5.21 -0.74
CA SER A 304 -2.59 6.15 -0.45
C SER A 304 -2.80 6.37 1.05
N TYR A 305 -3.33 7.51 1.48
CA TYR A 305 -3.67 8.72 0.72
C TYR A 305 -2.67 9.83 1.06
N SER A 306 -2.77 10.95 0.35
CA SER A 306 -2.28 12.30 0.71
C SER A 306 -1.97 13.15 -0.53
N GLN A 307 -2.03 12.57 -1.74
CA GLN A 307 -1.69 13.25 -3.00
C GLN A 307 -0.25 13.78 -3.00
N LEU A 308 0.71 12.88 -2.80
CA LEU A 308 2.14 13.20 -2.75
C LEU A 308 2.91 12.42 -3.82
N TRP A 309 3.84 13.07 -4.50
CA TRP A 309 4.85 12.44 -5.36
C TRP A 309 6.22 12.58 -4.71
N MET A 310 6.77 11.49 -4.19
CA MET A 310 7.93 11.58 -3.29
C MET A 310 9.15 10.85 -3.85
N ALA A 311 10.32 11.40 -3.55
CA ALA A 311 11.62 10.88 -3.92
C ALA A 311 12.49 10.65 -2.67
N PRO A 312 13.42 9.68 -2.68
CA PRO A 312 14.40 9.48 -1.62
C PRO A 312 15.13 10.76 -1.18
N TRP A 313 15.66 10.81 0.04
CA TRP A 313 15.57 9.79 1.08
C TRP A 313 14.35 9.98 2.00
N GLY A 314 13.83 8.87 2.54
CA GLY A 314 12.85 8.84 3.62
C GLY A 314 13.50 8.79 5.00
N TYR A 315 14.63 8.10 5.16
CA TYR A 315 15.27 7.97 6.48
C TYR A 315 15.93 9.26 6.99
N THR A 316 16.24 10.22 6.11
CA THR A 316 16.93 11.48 6.40
C THR A 316 16.44 12.61 5.50
N SER A 317 16.58 13.85 5.97
CA SER A 317 16.35 15.06 5.17
C SER A 317 17.56 15.47 4.31
N ASP A 318 18.69 14.76 4.43
CA ASP A 318 19.77 14.91 3.46
C ASP A 318 19.26 14.50 2.08
N LEU A 319 19.71 15.18 1.03
CA LEU A 319 19.25 14.93 -0.34
C LEU A 319 20.25 14.03 -1.09
N PRO A 320 19.78 13.10 -1.93
CA PRO A 320 20.64 12.40 -2.87
C PRO A 320 21.33 13.33 -3.87
N ASP A 321 22.49 12.91 -4.42
CA ASP A 321 23.28 13.73 -5.36
C ASP A 321 22.51 14.13 -6.63
N ASP A 322 21.56 13.30 -7.07
CA ASP A 322 20.73 13.53 -8.25
C ASP A 322 19.29 13.97 -7.92
N PHE A 323 19.02 14.42 -6.68
CA PHE A 323 17.69 14.83 -6.23
C PHE A 323 17.03 15.86 -7.16
N ASP A 324 17.78 16.83 -7.68
CA ASP A 324 17.25 17.83 -8.63
C ASP A 324 16.62 17.18 -9.88
N ALA A 325 17.17 16.06 -10.35
CA ALA A 325 16.61 15.31 -11.47
C ALA A 325 15.35 14.55 -11.07
N GLN A 326 15.35 13.94 -9.89
CA GLN A 326 14.17 13.23 -9.34
C GLN A 326 13.01 14.20 -9.10
N ASP A 327 13.28 15.38 -8.54
CA ASP A 327 12.29 16.41 -8.27
C ASP A 327 11.74 17.03 -9.56
N ALA A 328 12.57 17.22 -10.58
CA ALA A 328 12.12 17.67 -11.90
C ALA A 328 11.14 16.67 -12.55
N VAL A 329 11.39 15.36 -12.41
CA VAL A 329 10.45 14.31 -12.86
C VAL A 329 9.17 14.35 -12.02
N GLY A 330 9.28 14.52 -10.70
CA GLY A 330 8.12 14.65 -9.82
C GLY A 330 7.24 15.84 -10.18
N LYS A 331 7.83 17.00 -10.42
CA LYS A 331 7.13 18.19 -10.90
C LYS A 331 6.39 17.95 -12.22
N ALA A 332 7.04 17.31 -13.19
CA ALA A 332 6.40 16.99 -14.46
C ALA A 332 5.22 16.01 -14.29
N ALA A 333 5.37 15.01 -13.41
CA ALA A 333 4.33 14.04 -13.11
C ALA A 333 3.13 14.70 -12.42
N THR A 334 3.34 15.56 -11.42
CA THR A 334 2.24 16.25 -10.72
C THR A 334 1.52 17.26 -11.61
N GLU A 335 2.24 17.97 -12.48
CA GLU A 335 1.64 18.84 -13.51
C GLU A 335 0.78 18.04 -14.49
N ALA A 336 1.24 16.87 -14.93
CA ALA A 336 0.48 15.99 -15.81
C ALA A 336 -0.79 15.44 -15.14
N ILE A 337 -0.71 15.05 -13.86
CA ILE A 337 -1.87 14.63 -13.06
C ILE A 337 -2.89 15.77 -12.96
N ALA A 338 -2.43 16.98 -12.61
CA ALA A 338 -3.28 18.15 -12.48
C ALA A 338 -3.96 18.54 -13.81
N ALA A 339 -3.31 18.31 -14.95
CA ALA A 339 -3.87 18.63 -16.26
C ALA A 339 -5.13 17.83 -16.63
N VAL A 340 -5.34 16.64 -16.05
CA VAL A 340 -6.50 15.77 -16.36
C VAL A 340 -7.75 16.22 -15.61
N HIS A 341 -7.64 16.43 -14.29
CA HIS A 341 -8.79 16.68 -13.42
C HIS A 341 -8.61 17.84 -12.41
N GLY A 342 -7.50 18.55 -12.45
CA GLY A 342 -7.18 19.63 -11.51
C GLY A 342 -6.77 19.14 -10.13
N THR A 343 -6.49 17.84 -9.96
CA THR A 343 -6.03 17.27 -8.69
C THR A 343 -4.58 17.68 -8.44
N GLU A 344 -4.34 18.46 -7.40
CA GLU A 344 -3.01 18.94 -7.03
C GLU A 344 -2.27 17.90 -6.20
N PHE A 345 -1.00 17.66 -6.53
CA PHE A 345 -0.09 16.81 -5.77
C PHE A 345 1.13 17.64 -5.38
N ASP A 346 1.53 17.55 -4.12
CA ASP A 346 2.84 18.07 -3.70
C ASP A 346 3.94 17.08 -4.11
N HIS A 347 5.15 17.57 -4.37
CA HIS A 347 6.31 16.73 -4.69
C HIS A 347 7.56 17.12 -3.91
N GLY A 348 8.44 16.16 -3.66
CA GLY A 348 9.72 16.42 -3.00
C GLY A 348 10.31 15.22 -2.26
N ASN A 349 11.26 15.50 -1.35
CA ASN A 349 11.92 14.52 -0.52
C ASN A 349 10.91 13.86 0.46
N ILE A 350 10.96 12.52 0.59
CA ILE A 350 10.07 11.77 1.49
C ILE A 350 10.15 12.31 2.91
N ALA A 351 11.35 12.41 3.50
CA ALA A 351 11.50 12.81 4.89
C ALA A 351 10.94 14.21 5.18
N GLU A 352 11.12 15.16 4.25
CA GLU A 352 10.66 16.55 4.41
C GLU A 352 9.16 16.72 4.18
N ILE A 353 8.58 16.02 3.19
CA ILE A 353 7.19 16.27 2.77
C ILE A 353 6.17 15.47 3.58
N ILE A 354 6.57 14.28 4.07
CA ILE A 354 5.73 13.45 4.93
C ILE A 354 6.28 13.44 6.36
N TYR A 355 7.37 12.72 6.59
CA TYR A 355 8.11 12.59 7.85
C TYR A 355 9.28 11.62 7.66
N PRO A 356 10.33 11.67 8.51
CA PRO A 356 11.42 10.71 8.46
C PRO A 356 10.93 9.27 8.71
N ALA A 357 11.20 8.36 7.78
CA ALA A 357 10.80 6.96 7.82
C ALA A 357 11.89 6.07 7.21
N SER A 358 12.40 5.12 7.98
CA SER A 358 13.50 4.24 7.59
C SER A 358 13.06 2.86 7.13
N GLY A 359 13.92 2.17 6.38
CA GLY A 359 13.65 0.83 5.86
C GLY A 359 12.51 0.80 4.84
N SER A 360 12.38 1.84 4.01
CA SER A 360 11.38 1.93 2.94
C SER A 360 11.88 1.31 1.63
N SER A 361 10.95 0.92 0.75
CA SER A 361 11.26 0.34 -0.54
C SER A 361 11.92 1.34 -1.50
N ALA A 362 11.46 2.60 -1.50
CA ALA A 362 12.01 3.66 -2.33
C ALA A 362 13.47 3.97 -1.95
N ASP A 363 13.77 4.06 -0.65
CA ASP A 363 15.14 4.29 -0.20
C ASP A 363 16.04 3.10 -0.53
N TRP A 364 15.58 1.87 -0.28
CA TRP A 364 16.39 0.69 -0.57
C TRP A 364 16.65 0.52 -2.07
N THR A 365 15.65 0.73 -2.92
CA THR A 365 15.84 0.61 -4.37
C THR A 365 16.78 1.67 -4.91
N TYR A 366 16.65 2.92 -4.44
CA TYR A 366 17.58 3.97 -4.81
C TYR A 366 19.00 3.64 -4.33
N GLY A 367 19.19 3.39 -3.03
CA GLY A 367 20.52 3.17 -2.46
C GLY A 367 21.25 1.90 -2.88
N GLU A 368 20.53 0.84 -3.26
CA GLU A 368 21.15 -0.41 -3.71
C GLU A 368 21.55 -0.37 -5.20
N PHE A 369 20.80 0.35 -6.05
CA PHE A 369 20.90 0.23 -7.51
C PHE A 369 21.28 1.50 -8.27
N PHE A 370 21.07 2.68 -7.69
CA PHE A 370 21.30 3.98 -8.31
C PHE A 370 22.37 4.75 -7.55
#